data_AF-A0A059XCD9-F1
#
_entry.id   AF-A0A059XCD9-F1
#
_cell.length_a   1.000
_cell.length_b   1.000
_cell.length_c   1.000
_cell.angle_alpha   90.00
_cell.angle_beta   90.00
_cell.angle_gamma   90.00
#
_symmetry.space_group_name_H-M   'P 1'
#
loop_
_entity.id
_entity.type
_entity.pdbx_description
1 polymer ?
#
loop_
_entity_poly.entity_id
_entity_poly.type
_entity_poly.pdbx_seq_one_letter_code
_entity_poly.pdbx_strand_id
1 'polypeptide(L)'
;MMEQYHDLLKLILDHGTEKSDRTGTGTFSVFGHQMRFDLEKGFPLVTTKKVHLKSIIYELLWFLRGDTNVKWLQENKVSIWDEWADKETGDLGPVYGAQWRSWKTPDGRTIDQITEVINQIKTNPDSRRLMVVAFNPGDLDKMALPPCHAFFQFYVANGRLSCQLYQRSGDVFLGVPFNIASYALLTMMVAQVCGLRAGEFIHTLGDAHLYKNHIDQAKLQLSREHRALPRMKMNPDVKNIFDFKYEDFTLEGYDPHPPIKAVVAV
;
A
#
# COMPACT_ATOMS: atom_id res chain seq x y z
N MET A 1 -3.20 -2.48 18.61
CA MET A 1 -3.94 -1.28 18.16
C MET A 1 -3.11 -0.56 17.09
N MET A 2 -3.64 0.47 16.43
CA MET A 2 -2.91 1.25 15.39
C MET A 2 -2.20 2.48 15.98
N GLU A 3 -1.53 2.32 17.12
CA GLU A 3 -0.86 3.41 17.83
C GLU A 3 0.24 4.04 16.98
N GLN A 4 0.99 3.21 16.27
CA GLN A 4 2.09 3.61 15.37
C GLN A 4 1.65 4.67 14.35
N TYR A 5 0.44 4.53 13.80
CA TYR A 5 -0.12 5.49 12.84
C TYR A 5 -0.55 6.80 13.51
N HIS A 6 -1.09 6.74 14.72
CA HIS A 6 -1.48 7.93 15.48
C HIS A 6 -0.27 8.71 15.98
N ASP A 7 0.79 8.01 16.37
CA ASP A 7 2.04 8.62 16.78
C ASP A 7 2.69 9.38 15.62
N LEU A 8 2.61 8.86 14.39
CA LEU A 8 3.02 9.60 13.19
C LEU A 8 2.17 10.86 12.95
N LEU A 9 0.84 10.78 13.11
CA LEU A 9 -0.02 11.95 12.98
C LEU A 9 0.33 13.03 14.01
N LYS A 10 0.52 12.65 15.29
CA LYS A 10 0.93 13.57 16.36
C LYS A 10 2.30 14.17 16.07
N LEU A 11 3.27 13.35 15.67
CA LEU A 11 4.61 13.79 15.30
C LEU A 11 4.58 14.89 14.23
N ILE A 12 3.76 14.75 13.19
CA ILE A 12 3.64 15.76 12.13
C ILE A 12 2.92 17.02 12.64
N LEU A 13 1.88 16.88 13.48
CA LEU A 13 1.17 18.04 14.03
C LEU A 13 2.03 18.85 15.01
N ASP A 14 2.86 18.18 15.81
CA ASP A 14 3.66 18.81 16.86
C ASP A 14 5.02 19.30 16.36
N HIS A 15 5.61 18.60 15.39
CA HIS A 15 6.99 18.81 14.94
C HIS A 15 7.17 18.91 13.42
N GLY A 16 6.09 18.81 12.65
CA GLY A 16 6.14 18.90 11.20
C GLY A 16 6.62 20.28 10.74
N THR A 17 7.53 20.30 9.77
CA THR A 17 7.95 21.54 9.11
C THR A 17 6.99 21.87 7.98
N GLU A 18 6.54 23.12 7.93
CA GLU A 18 5.72 23.63 6.84
C GLU A 18 6.49 23.59 5.51
N LYS A 19 5.87 23.06 4.46
CA LYS A 19 6.40 23.01 3.10
C LYS A 19 5.34 23.37 2.09
N SER A 20 5.76 24.01 1.00
CA SER A 20 4.97 24.03 -0.23
C SER A 20 5.02 22.66 -0.92
N ASP A 21 4.02 22.39 -1.75
CA ASP A 21 3.92 21.14 -2.51
C ASP A 21 3.43 21.41 -3.94
N ARG A 22 3.48 20.38 -4.82
CA ARG A 22 3.14 20.52 -6.23
C ARG A 22 1.67 20.89 -6.49
N THR A 23 0.76 20.59 -5.56
CA THR A 23 -0.68 20.87 -5.68
C THR A 23 -1.03 22.30 -5.25
N GLY A 24 -0.11 23.00 -4.59
CA GLY A 24 -0.34 24.35 -4.05
C GLY A 24 -1.11 24.38 -2.73
N THR A 25 -1.44 23.24 -2.13
CA THR A 25 -2.19 23.15 -0.86
C THR A 25 -1.32 23.50 0.35
N GLY A 26 -0.04 23.15 0.31
CA GLY A 26 0.89 23.19 1.42
C GLY A 26 0.70 22.01 2.39
N THR A 27 1.80 21.64 3.04
CA THR A 27 1.86 20.50 3.97
C THR A 27 2.62 20.83 5.24
N PHE A 28 2.40 20.04 6.28
CA PHE A 28 3.34 19.83 7.39
C PHE A 28 4.00 18.47 7.19
N SER A 29 5.32 18.38 7.32
CA SER A 29 6.04 17.14 6.98
C SER A 29 7.18 16.82 7.94
N VAL A 30 7.47 15.53 8.04
CA VAL A 30 8.71 14.99 8.61
C VAL A 30 9.40 14.10 7.56
N PHE A 31 10.72 14.00 7.63
CA PHE A 31 11.51 13.21 6.68
C PHE A 31 12.16 12.02 7.38
N GLY A 32 11.76 10.81 7.00
CA GLY A 32 12.18 9.58 7.66
C GLY A 32 11.26 9.20 8.81
N HIS A 33 10.50 8.12 8.65
CA HIS A 33 9.74 7.49 9.73
C HIS A 33 9.60 6.00 9.46
N GLN A 34 9.49 5.18 10.51
CA GLN A 34 9.27 3.73 10.35
C GLN A 34 8.24 3.22 11.35
N MET A 35 7.25 2.50 10.83
CA MET A 35 6.22 1.80 11.61
C MET A 35 6.36 0.29 11.42
N ARG A 36 5.96 -0.49 12.43
CA ARG A 36 5.97 -1.96 12.39
C ARG A 36 4.62 -2.50 12.81
N PHE A 37 4.08 -3.46 12.05
CA PHE A 37 2.79 -4.08 12.28
C PHE A 37 2.94 -5.60 12.30
N ASP A 38 2.78 -6.20 13.48
CA ASP A 38 2.77 -7.66 13.64
C ASP A 38 1.43 -8.23 13.17
N LEU A 39 1.44 -8.95 12.05
CA LEU A 39 0.23 -9.41 11.37
C LEU A 39 -0.46 -10.56 12.13
N GLU A 40 0.20 -11.17 13.12
CA GLU A 40 -0.44 -12.14 14.03
C GLU A 40 -1.37 -11.46 15.04
N LYS A 41 -1.17 -10.17 15.33
CA LYS A 41 -2.01 -9.39 16.28
C LYS A 41 -3.32 -8.91 15.66
N GLY A 42 -3.47 -9.02 14.34
CA GLY A 42 -4.65 -8.57 13.59
C GLY A 42 -4.27 -7.87 12.29
N PHE A 43 -5.25 -7.67 11.41
CA PHE A 43 -5.06 -6.98 10.15
C PHE A 43 -4.97 -5.45 10.41
N PRO A 44 -3.88 -4.76 10.01
CA PRO A 44 -3.63 -3.37 10.36
C PRO A 44 -4.47 -2.39 9.52
N LEU A 45 -5.79 -2.44 9.70
CA LEU A 45 -6.73 -1.48 9.15
C LEU A 45 -7.14 -0.49 10.22
N VAL A 46 -6.97 0.81 9.94
CA VAL A 46 -7.31 1.88 10.88
C VAL A 46 -8.77 1.77 11.33
N THR A 47 -8.98 1.86 12.64
CA THR A 47 -10.30 1.78 13.29
C THR A 47 -10.82 3.12 13.78
N THR A 48 -9.98 4.15 13.88
CA THR A 48 -10.40 5.50 14.30
C THR A 48 -11.07 6.31 13.18
N LYS A 49 -11.15 5.74 11.97
CA LYS A 49 -12.06 6.16 10.90
C LYS A 49 -12.34 4.96 9.99
N LYS A 50 -13.48 4.96 9.33
CA LYS A 50 -13.82 3.94 8.32
C LYS A 50 -12.93 4.09 7.08
N VAL A 51 -12.29 3.00 6.67
CA VAL A 51 -11.48 2.90 5.45
C VAL A 51 -12.21 2.04 4.42
N HIS A 52 -12.14 2.40 3.14
CA HIS A 52 -12.85 1.70 2.07
C HIS A 52 -12.07 0.46 1.59
N LEU A 53 -12.18 -0.64 2.35
CA LEU A 53 -11.44 -1.89 2.07
C LEU A 53 -11.62 -2.41 0.64
N LYS A 54 -12.82 -2.25 0.06
CA LYS A 54 -13.10 -2.70 -1.31
C LYS A 54 -12.09 -2.14 -2.31
N SER A 55 -11.84 -0.83 -2.27
CA SER A 55 -10.87 -0.20 -3.17
C SER A 55 -9.46 -0.73 -2.97
N ILE A 56 -9.04 -1.00 -1.72
CA ILE A 56 -7.71 -1.53 -1.41
C ILE A 56 -7.50 -2.91 -2.04
N ILE A 57 -8.49 -3.81 -1.89
CA ILE A 57 -8.38 -5.17 -2.42
C ILE A 57 -8.33 -5.14 -3.95
N TYR A 58 -9.26 -4.42 -4.60
CA TYR A 58 -9.26 -4.34 -6.06
C TYR A 58 -8.01 -3.67 -6.61
N GLU A 59 -7.52 -2.59 -6.00
CA GLU A 59 -6.26 -1.96 -6.40
C GLU A 59 -5.08 -2.95 -6.33
N LEU A 60 -4.96 -3.71 -5.24
CA LEU A 60 -3.89 -4.69 -5.10
C LEU A 60 -4.00 -5.80 -6.16
N LEU A 61 -5.21 -6.32 -6.41
CA LEU A 61 -5.45 -7.31 -7.45
C LEU A 61 -5.12 -6.74 -8.84
N TRP A 62 -5.46 -5.49 -9.10
CA TRP A 62 -5.12 -4.78 -10.34
C TRP A 62 -3.61 -4.65 -10.55
N PHE A 63 -2.85 -4.27 -9.51
CA PHE A 63 -1.38 -4.29 -9.55
C PHE A 63 -0.83 -5.69 -9.84
N LEU A 64 -1.34 -6.72 -9.17
CA LEU A 64 -0.91 -8.11 -9.37
C LEU A 64 -1.24 -8.63 -10.77
N ARG A 65 -2.30 -8.13 -11.42
CA ARG A 65 -2.62 -8.43 -12.82
C ARG A 65 -1.65 -7.78 -13.82
N GLY A 66 -0.86 -6.81 -13.37
CA GLY A 66 0.03 -6.05 -14.24
C GLY A 66 -0.68 -4.99 -15.08
N ASP A 67 -1.94 -4.70 -14.75
CA ASP A 67 -2.77 -3.76 -15.48
C ASP A 67 -2.42 -2.31 -15.07
N THR A 68 -2.62 -1.39 -16.00
CA THR A 68 -2.32 0.04 -15.87
C THR A 68 -3.45 0.93 -16.42
N ASN A 69 -4.58 0.33 -16.79
CA ASN A 69 -5.77 1.05 -17.23
C ASN A 69 -6.87 1.01 -16.15
N VAL A 70 -7.53 2.13 -15.90
CA VAL A 70 -8.55 2.25 -14.84
C VAL A 70 -9.87 1.55 -15.15
N LYS A 71 -10.13 1.13 -16.39
CA LYS A 71 -11.40 0.48 -16.78
C LYS A 71 -11.73 -0.72 -15.90
N TRP A 72 -10.75 -1.58 -15.60
CA TRP A 72 -10.98 -2.74 -14.74
C TRP A 72 -11.34 -2.34 -13.30
N LEU A 73 -10.76 -1.26 -12.78
CA LEU A 73 -11.14 -0.71 -11.47
C LEU A 73 -12.57 -0.15 -11.51
N GLN A 74 -12.91 0.60 -12.56
CA GLN A 74 -14.22 1.21 -12.76
C GLN A 74 -15.34 0.17 -12.90
N GLU A 75 -15.11 -0.90 -13.66
CA GLU A 75 -16.01 -2.06 -13.76
C GLU A 75 -16.30 -2.69 -12.38
N ASN A 76 -15.32 -2.62 -11.47
CA ASN A 76 -15.44 -3.09 -10.10
C ASN A 76 -15.91 -1.99 -9.10
N LYS A 77 -16.34 -0.84 -9.61
CA LYS A 77 -16.83 0.33 -8.85
C LYS A 77 -15.75 0.92 -7.95
N VAL A 78 -14.53 1.05 -8.47
CA VAL A 78 -13.39 1.67 -7.81
C VAL A 78 -12.87 2.80 -8.70
N SER A 79 -12.82 4.02 -8.16
CA SER A 79 -12.49 5.25 -8.89
C SER A 79 -11.28 6.00 -8.32
N ILE A 80 -10.48 5.35 -7.46
CA ILE A 80 -9.39 6.01 -6.70
C ILE A 80 -8.20 6.43 -7.57
N TRP A 81 -8.21 6.11 -8.86
CA TRP A 81 -7.18 6.44 -9.84
C TRP A 81 -7.72 7.35 -10.96
N ASP A 82 -9.01 7.69 -10.94
CA ASP A 82 -9.68 8.38 -12.06
C ASP A 82 -9.11 9.78 -12.29
N GLU A 83 -8.70 10.49 -11.24
CA GLU A 83 -8.15 11.86 -11.38
C GLU A 83 -6.82 11.91 -12.15
N TRP A 84 -6.08 10.81 -12.21
CA TRP A 84 -4.77 10.74 -12.89
C TRP A 84 -4.83 10.05 -14.25
N ALA A 85 -5.92 9.36 -14.56
CA ALA A 85 -6.03 8.60 -15.79
C ALA A 85 -6.20 9.51 -17.01
N ASP A 86 -5.67 9.09 -18.15
CA ASP A 86 -6.00 9.72 -19.43
C ASP A 86 -7.53 9.69 -19.65
N LYS A 87 -8.12 10.83 -20.00
CA LYS A 87 -9.57 10.99 -20.09
C LYS A 87 -10.21 10.20 -21.23
N GLU A 88 -9.44 9.88 -22.27
CA GLU A 88 -9.93 9.18 -23.45
C GLU A 88 -9.68 7.68 -23.33
N THR A 89 -8.46 7.29 -22.92
CA THR A 89 -8.05 5.87 -22.91
C THR A 89 -8.24 5.20 -21.56
N GLY A 90 -8.14 5.94 -20.46
CA GLY A 90 -8.08 5.42 -19.09
C GLY A 90 -6.69 4.96 -18.67
N ASP A 91 -5.65 5.21 -19.46
CA ASP A 91 -4.28 4.75 -19.16
C ASP A 91 -3.57 5.65 -18.15
N LEU A 92 -2.73 5.03 -17.32
CA LEU A 92 -1.86 5.71 -16.35
C LEU A 92 -0.38 5.67 -16.73
N GLY A 93 -0.07 5.10 -17.90
CA GLY A 93 1.31 4.77 -18.28
C GLY A 93 1.86 3.59 -17.47
N PRO A 94 3.18 3.34 -17.48
CA PRO A 94 3.80 2.15 -16.90
C PRO A 94 3.96 2.27 -15.38
N VAL A 95 2.86 2.45 -14.64
CA VAL A 95 2.81 2.52 -13.16
C VAL A 95 3.03 1.12 -12.53
N TYR A 96 2.67 0.95 -11.26
CA TYR A 96 3.02 -0.22 -10.44
C TYR A 96 2.83 -1.57 -11.13
N GLY A 97 1.66 -1.87 -11.69
CA GLY A 97 1.38 -3.17 -12.32
C GLY A 97 2.37 -3.51 -13.44
N ALA A 98 2.64 -2.55 -14.34
CA ALA A 98 3.62 -2.69 -15.40
C ALA A 98 5.03 -2.96 -14.84
N GLN A 99 5.45 -2.25 -13.79
CA GLN A 99 6.77 -2.48 -13.20
C GLN A 99 6.85 -3.82 -12.46
N TRP A 100 5.80 -4.22 -11.75
CA TRP A 100 5.76 -5.46 -10.96
C TRP A 100 5.75 -6.72 -11.83
N ARG A 101 5.02 -6.68 -12.94
CA ARG A 101 4.78 -7.87 -13.79
C ARG A 101 5.50 -7.84 -15.12
N SER A 102 5.90 -6.66 -15.60
CA SER A 102 6.37 -6.44 -16.97
C SER A 102 7.52 -5.43 -17.09
N TRP A 103 8.46 -5.41 -16.15
CA TRP A 103 9.60 -4.49 -16.19
C TRP A 103 10.41 -4.67 -17.48
N LYS A 104 10.54 -3.62 -18.29
CA LYS A 104 11.27 -3.67 -19.57
C LYS A 104 12.75 -3.44 -19.37
N THR A 105 13.58 -4.34 -19.91
CA THR A 105 15.03 -4.22 -19.87
C THR A 105 15.57 -3.60 -21.17
N PRO A 106 16.78 -3.02 -21.17
CA PRO A 106 17.38 -2.44 -22.38
C PRO A 106 17.59 -3.43 -23.54
N ASP A 107 17.73 -4.72 -23.23
CA ASP A 107 17.90 -5.81 -24.21
C ASP A 107 16.56 -6.39 -24.71
N GLY A 108 15.43 -5.76 -24.39
CA GLY A 108 14.10 -6.14 -24.88
C GLY A 108 13.41 -7.25 -24.09
N ARG A 109 14.04 -7.79 -23.03
CA ARG A 109 13.37 -8.73 -22.12
C ARG A 109 12.33 -8.03 -21.25
N THR A 110 11.50 -8.85 -20.62
CA THR A 110 10.50 -8.43 -19.66
C THR A 110 10.70 -9.24 -18.38
N ILE A 111 10.80 -8.57 -17.22
CA ILE A 111 10.99 -9.20 -15.92
C ILE A 111 9.67 -9.13 -15.14
N ASP A 112 9.18 -10.30 -14.74
CA ASP A 112 8.06 -10.45 -13.80
C ASP A 112 8.61 -10.59 -12.38
N GLN A 113 8.80 -9.45 -11.71
CA GLN A 113 9.42 -9.37 -10.38
C GLN A 113 8.61 -10.11 -9.32
N ILE A 114 7.27 -10.15 -9.44
CA ILE A 114 6.40 -10.85 -8.48
C ILE A 114 6.59 -12.37 -8.58
N THR A 115 6.58 -12.91 -9.80
CA THR A 115 6.84 -14.34 -10.02
C THR A 115 8.25 -14.72 -9.54
N GLU A 116 9.24 -13.89 -9.86
CA GLU A 116 10.64 -14.15 -9.52
C GLU A 116 10.87 -14.12 -8.01
N VAL A 117 10.31 -13.14 -7.29
CA VAL A 117 10.47 -13.05 -5.83
C VAL A 117 9.75 -14.18 -5.09
N ILE A 118 8.55 -14.59 -5.53
CA ILE A 118 7.83 -15.74 -4.95
C ILE A 118 8.63 -17.03 -5.16
N ASN A 119 9.20 -17.24 -6.36
CA ASN A 119 10.05 -18.39 -6.62
C ASN A 119 11.31 -18.38 -5.74
N GLN A 120 11.93 -17.21 -5.54
CA GLN A 120 13.06 -17.09 -4.62
C GLN A 120 12.66 -17.34 -3.17
N ILE A 121 11.51 -16.87 -2.70
CA ILE A 121 11.03 -17.17 -1.34
C ILE A 121 10.90 -18.69 -1.14
N LYS A 122 10.37 -19.40 -2.14
CA LYS A 122 10.18 -20.86 -2.08
C LYS A 122 11.47 -21.67 -2.12
N THR A 123 12.50 -21.18 -2.83
CA THR A 123 13.71 -21.96 -3.15
C THR A 123 14.97 -21.47 -2.43
N ASN A 124 15.00 -20.20 -2.03
CA ASN A 124 16.11 -19.55 -1.36
C ASN A 124 15.58 -18.47 -0.36
N PRO A 125 14.83 -18.89 0.68
CA PRO A 125 14.15 -17.97 1.61
C PRO A 125 15.10 -17.04 2.39
N ASP A 126 16.36 -17.44 2.57
CA ASP A 126 17.38 -16.63 3.27
C ASP A 126 18.03 -15.56 2.37
N SER A 127 17.60 -15.47 1.10
CA SER A 127 18.05 -14.45 0.16
C SER A 127 17.84 -13.05 0.73
N ARG A 128 18.90 -12.24 0.72
CA ARG A 128 18.83 -10.82 1.07
C ARG A 128 18.41 -9.94 -0.12
N ARG A 129 17.92 -10.56 -1.20
CA ARG A 129 17.58 -9.93 -2.48
C ARG A 129 16.12 -10.14 -2.89
N LEU A 130 15.26 -10.51 -1.93
CA LEU A 130 13.83 -10.72 -2.17
C LEU A 130 13.11 -9.38 -2.36
N MET A 131 13.28 -8.74 -3.51
CA MET A 131 12.87 -7.36 -3.74
C MET A 131 11.98 -7.19 -4.96
N VAL A 132 11.14 -6.16 -4.93
CA VAL A 132 10.38 -5.65 -6.07
C VAL A 132 10.52 -4.15 -6.10
N VAL A 133 10.82 -3.60 -7.27
CA VAL A 133 11.06 -2.16 -7.49
C VAL A 133 10.02 -1.62 -8.46
N ALA A 134 9.33 -0.54 -8.09
CA ALA A 134 8.42 0.19 -8.95
C ALA A 134 9.05 1.48 -9.50
N PHE A 135 10.03 2.05 -8.79
CA PHE A 135 10.67 3.29 -9.20
C PHE A 135 11.67 3.05 -10.33
N ASN A 136 11.21 3.14 -11.58
CA ASN A 136 12.02 2.98 -12.78
C ASN A 136 12.38 4.36 -13.39
N PRO A 137 13.63 4.84 -13.26
CA PRO A 137 14.05 6.15 -13.78
C PRO A 137 13.80 6.33 -15.29
N GLY A 138 13.80 5.26 -16.08
CA GLY A 138 13.60 5.32 -17.53
C GLY A 138 12.14 5.46 -17.98
N ASP A 139 11.20 5.38 -17.03
CA ASP A 139 9.76 5.43 -17.29
C ASP A 139 9.02 6.50 -16.47
N LEU A 140 9.69 7.24 -15.57
CA LEU A 140 9.01 8.19 -14.66
C LEU A 140 8.23 9.28 -15.39
N ASP A 141 8.75 9.75 -16.53
CA ASP A 141 8.15 10.76 -17.38
C ASP A 141 6.92 10.26 -18.15
N LYS A 142 6.75 8.94 -18.25
CA LYS A 142 5.62 8.27 -18.92
C LYS A 142 4.49 7.91 -17.94
N MET A 143 4.73 7.99 -16.64
CA MET A 143 3.78 7.64 -15.60
C MET A 143 2.91 8.84 -15.24
N ALA A 144 1.60 8.65 -15.13
CA ALA A 144 0.68 9.68 -14.67
C ALA A 144 1.04 10.22 -13.28
N LEU A 145 1.57 9.36 -12.41
CA LEU A 145 2.18 9.74 -11.15
C LEU A 145 3.37 8.82 -10.85
N PRO A 146 4.57 9.36 -10.55
CA PRO A 146 5.70 8.55 -10.10
C PRO A 146 5.33 7.71 -8.86
N PRO A 147 5.78 6.46 -8.75
CA PRO A 147 5.41 5.56 -7.65
C PRO A 147 5.71 6.16 -6.28
N CYS A 148 4.68 6.31 -5.45
CA CYS A 148 4.83 6.70 -4.04
C CYS A 148 5.48 5.55 -3.25
N HIS A 149 5.05 4.31 -3.52
CA HIS A 149 5.65 3.09 -2.99
C HIS A 149 6.78 2.65 -3.93
N ALA A 150 8.01 3.01 -3.59
CA ALA A 150 9.11 2.95 -4.55
C ALA A 150 9.69 1.54 -4.71
N PHE A 151 9.88 0.83 -3.60
CA PHE A 151 10.31 -0.57 -3.59
C PHE A 151 9.90 -1.24 -2.27
N PHE A 152 9.85 -2.57 -2.29
CA PHE A 152 9.65 -3.37 -1.09
C PHE A 152 10.53 -4.61 -1.10
N GLN A 153 10.81 -5.12 0.10
CA GLN A 153 11.66 -6.27 0.34
C GLN A 153 10.97 -7.27 1.27
N PHE A 154 11.03 -8.55 0.93
CA PHE A 154 10.61 -9.62 1.82
C PHE A 154 11.77 -10.18 2.65
N TYR A 155 11.42 -10.78 3.77
CA TYR A 155 12.34 -11.45 4.67
C TYR A 155 11.66 -12.68 5.27
N VAL A 156 12.36 -13.82 5.28
CA VAL A 156 11.86 -15.07 5.87
C VAL A 156 12.74 -15.45 7.06
N ALA A 157 12.12 -15.74 8.19
CA ALA A 157 12.77 -16.35 9.35
C ALA A 157 11.76 -17.13 10.19
N ASN A 158 12.17 -18.27 10.74
CA ASN A 158 11.33 -19.09 11.63
C ASN A 158 9.95 -19.45 11.03
N GLY A 159 9.90 -19.69 9.71
CA GLY A 159 8.67 -19.98 8.98
C GLY A 159 7.70 -18.80 8.87
N ARG A 160 8.16 -17.56 9.13
CA ARG A 160 7.38 -16.32 9.03
C ARG A 160 7.93 -15.44 7.90
N LEU A 161 7.04 -14.88 7.09
CA LEU A 161 7.35 -13.96 6.00
C LEU A 161 6.99 -12.52 6.40
N SER A 162 7.98 -11.65 6.44
CA SER A 162 7.82 -10.21 6.68
C SER A 162 8.05 -9.42 5.40
N CYS A 163 7.51 -8.21 5.33
CA CYS A 163 7.68 -7.30 4.21
C CYS A 163 8.02 -5.90 4.72
N GLN A 164 9.06 -5.27 4.15
CA GLN A 164 9.36 -3.87 4.36
C GLN A 164 9.08 -3.08 3.08
N LEU A 165 8.26 -2.03 3.21
CA LEU A 165 8.04 -1.05 2.16
C LEU A 165 8.88 0.21 2.40
N TYR A 166 9.53 0.72 1.35
CA TYR A 166 9.99 2.10 1.30
C TYR A 166 9.04 2.95 0.43
N GLN A 167 8.31 3.84 1.08
CA GLN A 167 7.41 4.80 0.45
C GLN A 167 8.06 6.18 0.47
N ARG A 168 8.51 6.67 -0.70
CA ARG A 168 9.24 7.94 -0.81
C ARG A 168 8.39 9.16 -0.40
N SER A 169 7.08 9.06 -0.50
CA SER A 169 6.11 10.13 -0.27
C SER A 169 4.81 9.55 0.28
N GLY A 170 4.38 9.99 1.46
CA GLY A 170 3.19 9.48 2.13
C GLY A 170 2.27 10.59 2.63
N ASP A 171 1.14 10.76 1.94
CA ASP A 171 -0.02 11.46 2.48
C ASP A 171 -0.53 10.66 3.68
N VAL A 172 -0.27 11.16 4.88
CA VAL A 172 -0.54 10.45 6.12
C VAL A 172 -2.04 10.35 6.40
N PHE A 173 -2.86 11.30 5.96
CA PHE A 173 -4.28 11.24 6.27
C PHE A 173 -5.04 10.31 5.32
N LEU A 174 -4.91 10.49 4.01
CA LEU A 174 -5.67 9.71 3.03
C LEU A 174 -4.93 8.45 2.58
N GLY A 175 -3.66 8.59 2.19
CA GLY A 175 -2.90 7.52 1.52
C GLY A 175 -2.38 6.43 2.45
N VAL A 176 -1.67 6.80 3.52
CA VAL A 176 -0.97 5.85 4.40
C VAL A 176 -1.87 4.75 4.97
N PRO A 177 -3.12 5.01 5.43
CA PRO A 177 -4.02 3.94 5.86
C PRO A 177 -4.34 2.91 4.77
N PHE A 178 -4.50 3.34 3.52
CA PHE A 178 -4.68 2.45 2.37
C PHE A 178 -3.41 1.63 2.12
N ASN A 179 -2.25 2.28 2.20
CA ASN A 179 -0.96 1.67 1.88
C ASN A 179 -0.58 0.60 2.91
N ILE A 180 -0.82 0.86 4.20
CA ILE A 180 -0.58 -0.13 5.27
C ILE A 180 -1.42 -1.39 5.02
N ALA A 181 -2.72 -1.22 4.77
CA ALA A 181 -3.62 -2.34 4.55
C ALA A 181 -3.28 -3.11 3.26
N SER A 182 -2.92 -2.42 2.17
CA SER A 182 -2.55 -3.03 0.89
C SER A 182 -1.30 -3.92 1.03
N TYR A 183 -0.22 -3.41 1.63
CA TYR A 183 1.01 -4.19 1.78
C TYR A 183 0.93 -5.25 2.88
N ALA A 184 0.14 -5.02 3.94
CA ALA A 184 -0.18 -6.08 4.89
C ALA A 184 -0.91 -7.24 4.18
N LEU A 185 -1.89 -6.92 3.33
CA LEU A 185 -2.61 -7.94 2.56
C LEU A 185 -1.68 -8.67 1.58
N LEU A 186 -0.85 -7.95 0.83
CA LEU A 186 0.16 -8.56 -0.06
C LEU A 186 1.09 -9.51 0.71
N THR A 187 1.56 -9.10 1.90
CA THR A 187 2.41 -9.92 2.77
C THR A 187 1.71 -11.21 3.17
N MET A 188 0.43 -11.12 3.56
CA MET A 188 -0.39 -12.30 3.89
C MET A 188 -0.58 -13.21 2.69
N MET A 189 -0.93 -12.66 1.52
CA MET A 189 -1.14 -13.43 0.29
C MET A 189 0.13 -14.17 -0.14
N VAL A 190 1.29 -13.49 -0.14
CA VAL A 190 2.60 -14.08 -0.47
C VAL A 190 2.97 -15.17 0.54
N ALA A 191 2.76 -14.93 1.83
CA ALA A 191 2.98 -15.95 2.87
C ALA A 191 2.15 -17.21 2.59
N GLN A 192 0.85 -17.06 2.28
CA GLN A 192 -0.04 -18.19 1.99
C GLN A 192 0.44 -19.02 0.80
N VAL A 193 0.73 -18.40 -0.35
CA VAL A 193 1.14 -19.14 -1.56
C VAL A 193 2.55 -19.74 -1.46
N CYS A 194 3.32 -19.33 -0.45
CA CYS A 194 4.62 -19.89 -0.11
C CYS A 194 4.57 -20.90 1.06
N GLY A 195 3.39 -21.16 1.65
CA GLY A 195 3.26 -22.06 2.79
C GLY A 195 3.89 -21.52 4.09
N LEU A 196 3.99 -20.20 4.23
CA LEU A 196 4.57 -19.50 5.37
C LEU A 196 3.49 -18.82 6.21
N ARG A 197 3.82 -18.46 7.45
CA ARG A 197 2.99 -17.59 8.29
C ARG A 197 3.30 -16.13 7.99
N ALA A 198 2.30 -15.25 8.10
CA ALA A 198 2.55 -13.81 7.98
C ALA A 198 3.33 -13.31 9.22
N GLY A 199 4.42 -12.59 8.98
CA GLY A 199 5.29 -11.99 10.00
C GLY A 199 4.89 -10.55 10.27
N GLU A 200 5.83 -9.62 10.08
CA GLU A 200 5.59 -8.19 10.22
C GLU A 200 5.45 -7.51 8.86
N PHE A 201 4.59 -6.49 8.79
CA PHE A 201 4.71 -5.44 7.79
C PHE A 201 5.45 -4.24 8.39
N ILE A 202 6.52 -3.80 7.75
CA ILE A 202 7.36 -2.67 8.14
C ILE A 202 7.18 -1.55 7.10
N HIS A 203 6.70 -0.40 7.53
CA HIS A 203 6.43 0.73 6.65
C HIS A 203 7.43 1.83 6.90
N THR A 204 8.35 2.04 5.95
CA THR A 204 9.32 3.13 5.96
C THR A 204 8.85 4.25 5.05
N LEU A 205 8.85 5.48 5.56
CA LEU A 205 8.43 6.68 4.85
C LEU A 205 9.62 7.62 4.64
N GLY A 206 9.74 8.17 3.43
CA GLY A 206 10.60 9.31 3.10
C GLY A 206 9.95 10.60 3.59
N ASP A 207 9.37 11.38 2.67
CA ASP A 207 8.55 12.54 3.01
C ASP A 207 7.16 12.08 3.50
N ALA A 208 6.94 12.10 4.82
CA ALA A 208 5.66 11.84 5.44
C ALA A 208 4.99 13.17 5.76
N HIS A 209 3.83 13.43 5.14
CA HIS A 209 3.19 14.73 5.22
C HIS A 209 1.69 14.65 5.50
N LEU A 210 1.21 15.72 6.14
CA LEU A 210 -0.20 16.02 6.34
C LEU A 210 -0.52 17.29 5.56
N TYR A 211 -1.50 17.23 4.66
CA TYR A 211 -1.96 18.43 3.96
C TYR A 211 -2.62 19.41 4.93
N LYS A 212 -2.43 20.71 4.70
CA LYS A 212 -2.99 21.77 5.56
C LYS A 212 -4.51 21.68 5.69
N ASN A 213 -5.20 21.31 4.61
CA ASN A 213 -6.66 21.13 4.59
C ASN A 213 -7.13 19.81 5.25
N HIS A 214 -6.24 19.00 5.82
CA HIS A 214 -6.55 17.77 6.56
C HIS A 214 -6.28 17.86 8.07
N ILE A 215 -5.84 19.02 8.58
CA ILE A 215 -5.44 19.18 9.99
C ILE A 215 -6.60 18.94 10.95
N ASP A 216 -7.78 19.50 10.68
CA ASP A 216 -8.94 19.36 11.56
C ASP A 216 -9.45 17.91 11.56
N GLN A 217 -9.37 17.24 10.42
CA GLN A 217 -9.70 15.83 10.27
C GLN A 217 -8.71 14.95 11.05
N ALA A 218 -7.42 15.28 11.02
CA ALA A 218 -6.39 14.59 11.81
C ALA A 218 -6.65 14.76 13.31
N LYS A 219 -6.92 15.99 13.77
CA LYS A 219 -7.26 16.27 15.18
C LYS A 219 -8.53 15.52 15.64
N LEU A 220 -9.56 15.48 14.79
CA LEU A 220 -10.76 14.68 15.05
C LEU A 220 -10.46 13.18 15.11
N GLN A 221 -9.57 12.69 14.26
CA GLN A 221 -9.19 11.29 14.28
C GLN A 221 -8.40 10.92 15.55
N LEU A 222 -7.55 11.83 16.03
CA LEU A 222 -6.73 11.67 17.25
C LEU A 222 -7.56 11.77 18.54
N SER A 223 -8.75 12.39 18.52
CA SER A 223 -9.64 12.43 19.69
C SER A 223 -10.47 11.15 19.88
N ARG A 224 -10.38 10.18 18.96
CA ARG A 224 -11.13 8.93 19.00
C ARG A 224 -10.30 7.83 19.62
N GLU A 225 -10.90 7.14 20.58
CA GLU A 225 -10.34 5.93 21.18
C GLU A 225 -10.09 4.84 20.14
N HIS A 226 -8.99 4.10 20.30
CA HIS A 226 -8.70 2.94 19.46
C HIS A 226 -9.72 1.82 19.69
N ARG A 227 -10.06 1.11 18.62
CA ARG A 227 -10.80 -0.16 18.68
C ARG A 227 -9.93 -1.32 18.24
N ALA A 228 -10.34 -2.54 18.59
CA ALA A 228 -9.63 -3.77 18.27
C ALA A 228 -9.35 -3.89 16.76
N LEU A 229 -8.18 -4.44 16.41
CA LEU A 229 -7.86 -4.72 15.02
C LEU A 229 -8.80 -5.80 14.47
N PRO A 230 -9.30 -5.66 13.23
CA PRO A 230 -10.06 -6.72 12.59
C PRO A 230 -9.14 -7.91 12.24
N ARG A 231 -9.75 -9.02 11.79
CA ARG A 231 -9.04 -10.18 11.26
C ARG A 231 -9.36 -10.34 9.78
N MET A 232 -8.33 -10.44 8.95
CA MET A 232 -8.47 -10.78 7.54
C MET A 232 -8.41 -12.29 7.37
N LYS A 233 -9.48 -12.89 6.83
CA LYS A 233 -9.50 -14.26 6.34
C LYS A 233 -9.33 -14.28 4.83
N MET A 234 -8.53 -15.23 4.34
CA MET A 234 -8.32 -15.48 2.92
C MET A 234 -8.76 -16.89 2.57
N ASN A 235 -9.25 -17.10 1.36
CA ASN A 235 -9.58 -18.43 0.86
C ASN A 235 -8.33 -19.33 0.88
N PRO A 236 -8.29 -20.41 1.68
CA PRO A 236 -7.12 -21.25 1.82
C PRO A 236 -6.82 -22.09 0.57
N ASP A 237 -7.79 -22.24 -0.34
CA ASP A 237 -7.65 -23.07 -1.54
C ASP A 237 -6.85 -22.37 -2.64
N VAL A 238 -6.70 -21.04 -2.57
CA VAL A 238 -5.90 -20.27 -3.52
C VAL A 238 -4.39 -20.51 -3.27
N LYS A 239 -3.71 -21.13 -4.24
CA LYS A 239 -2.28 -21.50 -4.16
C LYS A 239 -1.36 -20.67 -5.06
N ASN A 240 -1.93 -19.83 -5.93
CA ASN A 240 -1.21 -18.93 -6.80
C ASN A 240 -1.62 -17.48 -6.50
N ILE A 241 -0.65 -16.58 -6.44
CA ILE A 241 -0.87 -15.17 -6.09
C ILE A 241 -1.80 -14.46 -7.09
N PHE A 242 -1.83 -14.93 -8.33
CA PHE A 242 -2.61 -14.32 -9.42
C PHE A 242 -4.04 -14.86 -9.52
N ASP A 243 -4.38 -15.90 -8.75
CA ASP A 243 -5.70 -16.55 -8.80
C ASP A 243 -6.67 -15.95 -7.76
N PHE A 244 -6.19 -15.10 -6.85
CA PHE A 244 -7.03 -14.42 -5.87
C PHE A 244 -8.05 -13.50 -6.53
N LYS A 245 -9.28 -13.52 -6.00
CA LYS A 245 -10.40 -12.66 -6.37
C LYS A 245 -10.92 -11.92 -5.14
N TYR A 246 -11.78 -10.92 -5.36
CA TYR A 246 -12.30 -10.09 -4.26
C TYR A 246 -13.05 -10.92 -3.21
N GLU A 247 -13.83 -11.91 -3.66
CA GLU A 247 -14.60 -12.85 -2.85
C GLU A 247 -13.75 -13.79 -1.99
N ASP A 248 -12.45 -13.91 -2.27
CA ASP A 248 -11.53 -14.71 -1.46
C ASP A 248 -11.13 -14.03 -0.15
N PHE A 249 -11.56 -12.79 0.08
CA PHE A 249 -11.20 -11.99 1.26
C PHE A 249 -12.42 -11.71 2.12
N THR A 250 -12.32 -11.99 3.42
CA THR A 250 -13.35 -11.65 4.41
C THR A 250 -12.72 -10.93 5.60
N LEU A 251 -13.19 -9.71 5.88
CA LEU A 251 -12.76 -8.93 7.05
C LEU A 251 -13.75 -9.13 8.20
N GLU A 252 -13.29 -9.74 9.29
CA GLU A 252 -14.09 -10.02 10.48
C GLU A 252 -13.76 -9.05 11.62
N GLY A 253 -14.78 -8.67 12.39
CA GLY A 253 -14.61 -7.83 13.58
C GLY A 253 -14.21 -6.38 13.27
N TYR A 254 -14.46 -5.88 12.05
CA TYR A 254 -14.19 -4.49 11.71
C TYR A 254 -15.33 -3.57 12.16
N ASP A 255 -15.15 -2.99 13.35
CA ASP A 255 -16.04 -1.98 13.91
C ASP A 255 -15.32 -0.62 13.97
N PRO A 256 -15.17 0.12 12.86
CA PRO A 256 -14.50 1.41 12.87
C PRO A 256 -15.43 2.52 13.35
N HIS A 257 -14.82 3.60 13.86
CA HIS A 257 -15.50 4.88 14.01
C HIS A 257 -16.02 5.40 12.65
N PRO A 258 -17.01 6.32 12.64
CA PRO A 258 -17.58 6.88 11.41
C PRO A 258 -16.52 7.45 10.44
N PRO A 259 -16.80 7.48 9.12
CA PRO A 259 -15.88 8.05 8.14
C PRO A 259 -15.57 9.52 8.46
N ILE A 260 -14.35 9.95 8.11
CA ILE A 260 -13.94 11.36 8.15
C ILE A 260 -13.65 11.76 6.70
N LYS A 261 -14.40 12.72 6.16
CA LYS A 261 -14.23 13.19 4.78
C LYS A 261 -13.05 14.16 4.69
N ALA A 262 -12.20 13.97 3.70
CA ALA A 262 -11.13 14.88 3.34
C ALA A 262 -10.99 14.93 1.81
N VAL A 263 -10.49 16.05 1.28
CA VAL A 263 -10.36 16.30 -0.16
C VAL A 263 -8.99 15.83 -0.62
N VAL A 264 -8.93 15.07 -1.71
CA VAL A 264 -7.66 14.65 -2.32
C VAL A 264 -6.94 15.87 -2.90
N ALA A 265 -5.64 15.99 -2.67
CA ALA A 265 -4.81 17.00 -3.31
C ALA A 265 -4.37 16.47 -4.69
N VAL A 266 -4.79 17.15 -5.76
CA VAL A 266 -4.50 16.79 -7.16
C VAL A 266 -3.42 17.68 -7.71
#